data_AF-A0A502FGI2-F1
#
_entry.id   AF-A0A502FGI2-F1
#
_cell.length_a   1.000
_cell.length_b   1.000
_cell.length_c   1.000
_cell.angle_alpha   90.00
_cell.angle_beta   90.00
_cell.angle_gamma   90.00
#
_symmetry.space_group_name_H-M   'P 1'
#
loop_
_entity.id
_entity.type
_entity.pdbx_description
1 polymer ?
#
loop_
_entity_poly.entity_id
_entity_poly.type
_entity_poly.pdbx_seq_one_letter_code
_entity_poly.pdbx_strand_id
1 'polypeptide(L)'
;MGRAIELAWRDASAILQPLVQVDDYRHWDINLGVVGATMVAVAACVLLHYEGLTLISRSLPHMGGKKRRRVLAGIFGVLLVHVLEIWVFALALFGLLWADPRFGALRGITPGTLFDHVYFSAVTYSTVGFGDVIPEGPIRFLVGTEALTGFVLITWSASFTYLEMERYWRRE
;
A
#
# COMPACT_ATOMS: atom_id res chain seq x y z
N MET A 1 -29.91 17.06 -41.20
CA MET A 1 -29.28 15.82 -40.69
C MET A 1 -28.01 16.11 -39.89
N GLY A 2 -27.00 16.79 -40.45
CA GLY A 2 -25.69 17.00 -39.79
C GLY A 2 -25.72 17.67 -38.41
N ARG A 3 -26.48 18.76 -38.24
CA ARG A 3 -26.57 19.47 -36.94
C ARG A 3 -27.13 18.62 -35.78
N ALA A 4 -28.03 17.69 -36.06
CA ALA A 4 -28.59 16.82 -35.03
C ALA A 4 -27.57 15.78 -34.54
N ILE A 5 -26.73 15.29 -35.45
CA ILE A 5 -25.63 14.37 -35.14
C ILE A 5 -24.53 15.11 -34.36
N GLU A 6 -24.24 16.36 -34.73
CA GLU A 6 -23.25 17.21 -34.06
C GLU A 6 -23.65 17.56 -32.62
N LEU A 7 -24.95 17.82 -32.39
CA LEU A 7 -25.50 18.06 -31.06
C LEU A 7 -25.46 16.78 -30.21
N ALA A 8 -25.89 15.63 -30.76
CA ALA A 8 -25.82 14.35 -30.07
C ALA A 8 -24.36 13.97 -29.71
N TRP A 9 -23.40 14.28 -30.59
CA TRP A 9 -21.98 14.05 -30.32
C TRP A 9 -21.41 15.03 -29.27
N ARG A 10 -21.84 16.30 -29.26
CA ARG A 10 -21.49 17.26 -28.20
C ARG A 10 -22.04 16.85 -26.84
N ASP A 11 -23.28 16.39 -26.80
CA ASP A 11 -23.92 15.96 -25.56
C ASP A 11 -23.27 14.68 -25.04
N ALA A 12 -23.02 13.69 -25.91
CA ALA A 12 -22.30 12.47 -25.55
C ALA A 12 -20.87 12.77 -25.08
N SER A 13 -20.13 13.65 -25.76
CA SER A 13 -18.78 14.04 -25.33
C SER A 13 -18.77 14.82 -24.02
N ALA A 14 -19.76 15.68 -23.76
CA ALA A 14 -19.91 16.36 -22.47
C ALA A 14 -20.21 15.40 -21.32
N ILE A 15 -20.94 14.31 -21.58
CA ILE A 15 -21.24 13.24 -20.61
C ILE A 15 -20.01 12.33 -20.39
N LEU A 16 -19.20 12.10 -21.42
CA LEU A 16 -18.02 11.24 -21.36
C LEU A 16 -16.76 11.95 -20.86
N GLN A 17 -16.65 13.27 -21.01
CA GLN A 17 -15.49 14.03 -20.56
C GLN A 17 -15.16 13.89 -19.06
N PRO A 18 -16.13 13.89 -18.12
CA PRO A 18 -15.87 13.61 -16.72
C PRO A 18 -15.37 12.18 -16.45
N LEU A 19 -15.69 11.23 -17.32
CA LEU A 19 -15.30 9.81 -17.21
C LEU A 19 -13.90 9.54 -17.77
N VAL A 20 -13.37 10.46 -18.57
CA VAL A 20 -12.07 10.38 -19.25
C VAL A 20 -11.20 11.54 -18.75
N GLN A 21 -10.78 11.46 -17.47
CA GLN A 21 -9.82 12.39 -16.86
C GLN A 21 -8.42 12.17 -17.50
N VAL A 22 -8.22 12.68 -18.70
CA VAL A 22 -6.94 12.59 -19.45
C VAL A 22 -5.92 13.62 -18.98
N ASP A 23 -6.34 14.59 -18.16
CA ASP A 23 -5.49 15.70 -17.69
C ASP A 23 -4.73 15.42 -16.38
N ASP A 24 -4.98 14.29 -15.70
CA ASP A 24 -4.42 13.99 -14.36
C ASP A 24 -2.89 14.01 -14.30
N TYR A 25 -2.21 13.68 -15.40
CA TYR A 25 -0.74 13.56 -15.46
C TYR A 25 -0.04 14.77 -16.11
N ARG A 26 -0.74 15.87 -16.40
CA ARG A 26 -0.11 17.03 -17.06
C ARG A 26 0.92 17.75 -16.20
N HIS A 27 0.81 17.61 -14.88
CA HIS A 27 1.66 18.25 -13.89
C HIS A 27 2.85 17.37 -13.54
N TRP A 28 3.99 17.62 -14.19
CA TRP A 28 5.22 16.86 -13.98
C TRP A 28 5.77 16.99 -12.55
N ASP A 29 5.58 18.16 -11.92
CA ASP A 29 5.90 18.41 -10.52
C ASP A 29 5.13 17.48 -9.57
N ILE A 30 3.83 17.32 -9.81
CA ILE A 30 2.97 16.43 -9.03
C ILE A 30 3.37 14.97 -9.22
N ASN A 31 3.56 14.54 -10.47
CA ASN A 31 3.97 13.16 -10.76
C ASN A 31 5.32 12.83 -10.11
N LEU A 32 6.30 13.74 -10.18
CA LEU A 32 7.59 13.58 -9.53
C LEU A 32 7.45 13.54 -8.00
N GLY A 33 6.56 14.35 -7.43
CA GLY A 33 6.23 14.31 -6.00
C GLY A 33 5.70 12.94 -5.58
N VAL A 34 4.76 12.37 -6.34
CA VAL A 34 4.24 11.00 -6.07
C VAL A 34 5.34 9.96 -6.20
N VAL A 35 6.12 9.99 -7.28
CA VAL A 35 7.22 9.03 -7.49
C VAL A 35 8.23 9.11 -6.36
N GLY A 36 8.63 10.32 -5.95
CA GLY A 36 9.55 10.54 -4.84
C GLY A 36 9.00 10.01 -3.51
N ALA A 37 7.73 10.31 -3.20
CA ALA A 37 7.08 9.80 -2.00
C ALA A 37 6.97 8.27 -2.02
N THR A 38 6.62 7.67 -3.15
CA THR A 38 6.57 6.21 -3.34
C THR A 38 7.94 5.59 -3.11
N MET A 39 9.02 6.14 -3.70
CA MET A 39 10.38 5.63 -3.49
C MET A 39 10.79 5.67 -2.02
N VAL A 40 10.47 6.76 -1.32
CA VAL A 40 10.76 6.90 0.11
C VAL A 40 9.95 5.89 0.94
N ALA A 41 8.66 5.74 0.66
CA ALA A 41 7.79 4.79 1.36
C ALA A 41 8.25 3.34 1.14
N VAL A 42 8.57 2.96 -0.10
CA VAL A 42 9.10 1.62 -0.42
C VAL A 42 10.42 1.38 0.30
N ALA A 43 11.37 2.32 0.24
CA ALA A 43 12.65 2.18 0.93
C ALA A 43 12.46 2.06 2.45
N ALA A 44 11.59 2.88 3.04
CA ALA A 44 11.26 2.82 4.46
C ALA A 44 10.65 1.46 4.84
N CYS A 45 9.69 0.95 4.07
CA CYS A 45 9.09 -0.37 4.30
C CYS A 45 10.11 -1.50 4.18
N VAL A 46 10.95 -1.50 3.14
CA VAL A 46 11.99 -2.53 2.97
C VAL A 46 12.98 -2.54 4.13
N LEU A 47 13.42 -1.35 4.58
CA LEU A 47 14.33 -1.23 5.73
C LEU A 47 13.64 -1.67 7.03
N LEU A 48 12.41 -1.21 7.28
CA LEU A 48 11.62 -1.61 8.44
C LEU A 48 11.41 -3.12 8.47
N HIS A 49 11.09 -3.71 7.33
CA HIS A 49 10.93 -5.16 7.19
C HIS A 49 12.20 -5.91 7.54
N TYR A 50 13.31 -5.53 6.91
CA TYR A 50 14.60 -6.16 7.10
C TYR A 50 15.07 -6.08 8.56
N GLU A 51 15.00 -4.89 9.16
CA GLU A 51 15.36 -4.70 10.57
C GLU A 51 14.40 -5.44 11.50
N GLY A 52 13.10 -5.42 11.20
CA GLY A 52 12.08 -6.17 11.93
C GLY A 52 12.34 -7.66 11.96
N LEU A 53 12.59 -8.28 10.81
CA LEU A 53 12.96 -9.69 10.70
C LEU A 53 14.28 -9.99 11.41
N THR A 54 15.27 -9.09 11.31
CA THR A 54 16.56 -9.24 11.99
C THR A 54 16.39 -9.20 13.51
N LEU A 55 15.59 -8.28 14.04
CA LEU A 55 15.26 -8.17 15.45
C LEU A 55 14.52 -9.41 15.94
N ILE A 56 13.54 -9.90 15.18
CA ILE A 56 12.79 -11.12 15.49
C ILE A 56 13.75 -12.31 15.54
N SER A 57 14.56 -12.52 14.50
CA SER A 57 15.52 -13.63 14.42
C SER A 57 16.53 -13.61 15.56
N ARG A 58 17.02 -12.42 15.97
CA ARG A 58 17.92 -12.27 17.13
C ARG A 58 17.22 -12.51 18.46
N SER A 59 15.94 -12.19 18.58
CA SER A 59 15.17 -12.30 19.82
C SER A 59 14.70 -13.73 20.11
N LEU A 60 14.37 -14.50 19.07
CA LEU A 60 13.82 -15.86 19.21
C LEU A 60 14.69 -16.84 20.01
N PRO A 61 16.03 -16.89 19.85
CA PRO A 61 16.90 -17.75 20.66
C PRO A 61 16.91 -17.39 22.15
N HIS A 62 16.80 -16.11 22.47
CA HIS A 62 16.84 -15.58 23.84
C HIS A 62 15.53 -15.81 24.59
N MET A 63 14.43 -16.04 23.88
CA MET A 63 13.18 -16.48 24.50
C MET A 63 13.34 -17.92 25.02
N GLY A 64 13.47 -18.07 26.34
CA GLY A 64 13.32 -19.36 26.99
C GLY A 64 11.96 -20.00 26.65
N GLY A 65 11.79 -21.30 26.87
CA GLY A 65 10.49 -21.99 26.73
C GLY A 65 10.36 -22.93 25.52
N LYS A 66 9.15 -23.51 25.37
CA LYS A 66 8.83 -24.56 24.37
C LYS A 66 8.88 -24.01 22.94
N LYS A 67 9.30 -24.85 21.97
CA LYS A 67 9.40 -24.52 20.52
C LYS A 67 8.18 -23.75 19.99
N ARG A 68 6.97 -24.20 20.36
CA ARG A 68 5.69 -23.57 19.98
C ARG A 68 5.60 -22.08 20.34
N ARG A 69 6.11 -21.66 21.49
CA ARG A 69 6.05 -20.25 21.92
C ARG A 69 6.92 -19.35 21.07
N ARG A 70 8.09 -19.85 20.64
CA ARG A 70 9.00 -19.11 19.74
C ARG A 70 8.35 -18.88 18.38
N VAL A 71 7.77 -19.93 17.79
CA VAL A 71 7.07 -19.83 16.50
C VAL A 71 5.92 -18.81 16.57
N LEU A 72 5.09 -18.88 17.60
CA LEU A 72 3.99 -17.91 17.78
C LEU A 72 4.51 -16.48 17.95
N ALA A 73 5.56 -16.28 18.75
CA ALA A 73 6.17 -14.97 18.91
C ALA A 73 6.74 -14.41 17.60
N GLY A 74 7.36 -15.27 16.77
CA GLY A 74 7.82 -14.90 15.43
C GLY A 74 6.68 -14.45 14.53
N ILE A 75 5.59 -15.21 14.46
CA ILE A 75 4.41 -14.87 13.65
C ILE A 75 3.80 -13.55 14.11
N PHE A 76 3.57 -13.34 15.41
CA PHE A 76 3.04 -12.06 15.91
C PHE A 76 3.98 -10.89 15.66
N GLY A 77 5.30 -11.11 15.76
CA GLY A 77 6.30 -10.09 15.43
C GLY A 77 6.24 -9.69 13.95
N VAL A 78 6.15 -10.67 13.05
CA VAL A 78 6.01 -10.42 11.60
C VAL A 78 4.72 -9.68 11.29
N LEU A 79 3.60 -10.07 11.90
CA LEU A 79 2.33 -9.35 11.74
C LEU A 79 2.43 -7.89 12.21
N LEU A 80 3.12 -7.63 13.32
CA LEU A 80 3.35 -6.28 13.81
C LEU A 80 4.19 -5.45 12.82
N VAL A 81 5.24 -6.03 12.24
CA VAL A 81 6.06 -5.39 11.21
C VAL A 81 5.21 -4.98 10.01
N HIS A 82 4.35 -5.88 9.52
CA HIS A 82 3.43 -5.55 8.41
C HIS A 82 2.42 -4.46 8.77
N VAL A 83 1.89 -4.44 9.99
CA VAL A 83 1.03 -3.33 10.44
C VAL A 83 1.78 -2.01 10.36
N LEU A 84 3.03 -1.95 10.82
CA LEU A 84 3.83 -0.72 10.73
C LEU A 84 4.10 -0.29 9.28
N GLU A 85 4.32 -1.22 8.36
CA GLU A 85 4.49 -0.93 6.92
C GLU A 85 3.22 -0.35 6.28
N ILE A 86 2.04 -0.87 6.67
CA ILE A 86 0.75 -0.28 6.29
C ILE A 86 0.67 1.16 6.78
N TRP A 87 1.09 1.46 8.01
CA TRP A 87 1.10 2.84 8.51
C TRP A 87 2.03 3.75 7.70
N VAL A 88 3.18 3.26 7.24
CA VAL A 88 4.11 4.04 6.39
C VAL A 88 3.43 4.47 5.08
N PHE A 89 2.78 3.54 4.38
CA PHE A 89 2.07 3.87 3.15
C PHE A 89 0.84 4.76 3.38
N ALA A 90 0.06 4.48 4.43
CA ALA A 90 -1.08 5.31 4.82
C ALA A 90 -0.67 6.77 5.10
N LEU A 91 0.44 6.97 5.82
CA LEU A 91 0.97 8.30 6.11
C LEU A 91 1.53 8.99 4.86
N ALA A 92 2.17 8.25 3.96
CA ALA A 92 2.63 8.81 2.68
C ALA A 92 1.46 9.28 1.82
N LEU A 93 0.40 8.46 1.73
CA LEU A 93 -0.83 8.80 1.00
C LEU A 93 -1.54 10.00 1.62
N PHE A 94 -1.74 9.98 2.94
CA PHE A 94 -2.34 11.09 3.68
C PHE A 94 -1.53 12.39 3.52
N GLY A 95 -0.20 12.31 3.60
CA GLY A 95 0.69 13.45 3.45
C GLY A 95 0.62 14.10 2.07
N LEU A 96 0.56 13.30 0.99
CA LEU A 96 0.38 13.80 -0.36
C LEU A 96 -0.97 14.50 -0.53
N LEU A 97 -2.07 13.84 -0.12
CA LEU A 97 -3.43 14.39 -0.25
C LEU A 97 -3.66 15.63 0.62
N TRP A 98 -2.99 15.71 1.77
CA TRP A 98 -3.01 16.89 2.63
C TRP A 98 -2.19 18.06 2.04
N ALA A 99 -1.08 17.76 1.37
CA ALA A 99 -0.18 18.78 0.83
C ALA A 99 -0.77 19.53 -0.36
N ASP A 100 -1.40 18.81 -1.31
CA ASP A 100 -2.00 19.41 -2.49
C ASP A 100 -3.12 18.54 -3.07
N PRO A 101 -4.34 19.07 -3.28
CA PRO A 101 -5.42 18.35 -3.94
C PRO A 101 -5.09 17.84 -5.36
N ARG A 102 -4.08 18.41 -6.02
CA ARG A 102 -3.63 17.97 -7.36
C ARG A 102 -2.98 16.59 -7.36
N PHE A 103 -2.54 16.07 -6.22
CA PHE A 103 -1.98 14.71 -6.13
C PHE A 103 -3.03 13.63 -6.44
N GLY A 104 -4.30 13.92 -6.21
CA GLY A 104 -5.40 13.01 -6.47
C GLY A 104 -6.49 13.07 -5.41
N ALA A 105 -7.36 12.08 -5.41
CA ALA A 105 -8.41 11.92 -4.41
C ALA A 105 -8.68 10.45 -4.14
N LEU A 106 -9.23 10.15 -2.97
CA LEU A 106 -9.86 8.87 -2.68
C LEU A 106 -11.37 9.05 -2.82
N ARG A 107 -12.01 8.26 -3.67
CA ARG A 107 -13.48 8.19 -3.77
C ARG A 107 -13.99 6.91 -3.13
N GLY A 108 -15.15 6.97 -2.50
CA GLY A 108 -15.75 5.81 -1.82
C GLY A 108 -16.32 6.20 -0.47
N ILE A 109 -16.17 5.31 0.51
CA ILE A 109 -16.52 5.57 1.91
C ILE A 109 -15.81 6.85 2.34
N THR A 110 -16.59 7.83 2.82
CA THR A 110 -16.21 9.23 3.10
C THR A 110 -14.79 9.34 3.68
N PRO A 111 -13.75 9.54 2.84
CA PRO A 111 -12.38 9.47 3.30
C PRO A 111 -12.05 10.81 3.94
N GLY A 112 -12.27 10.89 5.25
CA GLY A 112 -12.12 12.12 6.02
C GLY A 112 -11.09 12.00 7.14
N THR A 113 -10.76 10.78 7.55
CA THR A 113 -9.91 10.53 8.70
C THR A 113 -8.60 9.85 8.31
N LEU A 114 -7.58 9.99 9.16
CA LEU A 114 -6.32 9.25 9.01
C LEU A 114 -6.56 7.73 9.01
N PHE A 115 -7.55 7.26 9.78
CA PHE A 115 -7.89 5.83 9.85
C PHE A 115 -8.47 5.30 8.53
N ASP A 116 -9.16 6.12 7.74
CA ASP A 116 -9.65 5.71 6.42
C ASP A 116 -8.48 5.46 5.45
N HIS A 117 -7.40 6.24 5.57
CA HIS A 117 -6.17 6.04 4.80
C HIS A 117 -5.43 4.78 5.24
N VAL A 118 -5.40 4.50 6.56
CA VAL A 118 -4.84 3.25 7.10
C VAL A 118 -5.65 2.04 6.63
N TYR A 119 -6.98 2.13 6.63
CA TYR A 119 -7.86 1.10 6.10
C TYR A 119 -7.59 0.83 4.61
N PHE A 120 -7.58 1.88 3.79
CA PHE A 120 -7.32 1.76 2.36
C PHE A 120 -5.92 1.19 2.07
N SER A 121 -4.92 1.63 2.83
CA SER A 121 -3.56 1.10 2.75
C SER A 121 -3.53 -0.38 3.16
N ALA A 122 -4.20 -0.78 4.24
CA ALA A 122 -4.26 -2.18 4.65
C ALA A 122 -4.85 -3.08 3.56
N VAL A 123 -5.96 -2.65 2.94
CA VAL A 123 -6.65 -3.38 1.87
C VAL A 123 -5.80 -3.44 0.59
N THR A 124 -5.04 -2.39 0.29
CA THR A 124 -4.14 -2.31 -0.86
C THR A 124 -2.88 -3.16 -0.66
N TYR A 125 -2.17 -2.93 0.45
CA TYR A 125 -0.93 -3.62 0.83
C TYR A 125 -1.12 -5.14 0.91
N SER A 126 -2.24 -5.59 1.47
CA SER A 126 -2.58 -7.01 1.55
C SER A 126 -3.11 -7.60 0.23
N THR A 127 -3.21 -6.80 -0.83
CA THR A 127 -3.75 -7.18 -2.15
C THR A 127 -5.21 -7.65 -2.14
N VAL A 128 -5.97 -7.29 -1.10
CA VAL A 128 -7.39 -7.66 -0.97
C VAL A 128 -8.26 -6.86 -1.94
N GLY A 129 -8.07 -5.53 -2.00
CA GLY A 129 -8.71 -4.66 -2.98
C GLY A 129 -10.25 -4.75 -3.03
N PHE A 130 -10.96 -4.50 -1.92
CA PHE A 130 -12.43 -4.57 -1.86
C PHE A 130 -13.15 -3.69 -2.89
N GLY A 131 -12.52 -2.62 -3.37
CA GLY A 131 -13.08 -1.71 -4.38
C GLY A 131 -14.13 -0.74 -3.83
N ASP A 132 -14.28 -0.67 -2.51
CA ASP A 132 -15.12 0.27 -1.77
C ASP A 132 -14.49 1.67 -1.66
N VAL A 133 -13.16 1.74 -1.75
CA VAL A 133 -12.38 2.98 -1.89
C VAL A 133 -11.49 2.87 -3.12
N ILE A 134 -11.53 3.89 -3.98
CA ILE A 134 -10.86 3.92 -5.28
C ILE A 134 -9.98 5.18 -5.36
N PRO A 135 -8.70 5.03 -5.70
CA PRO A 135 -7.80 6.16 -5.91
C PRO A 135 -8.00 6.79 -7.30
N GLU A 136 -8.00 8.11 -7.35
CA GLU A 136 -8.07 8.93 -8.55
C GLU A 136 -6.86 9.86 -8.62
N GLY A 137 -6.39 10.17 -9.83
CA GLY A 137 -5.22 11.02 -10.03
C GLY A 137 -3.86 10.31 -9.92
N PRO A 138 -2.77 11.09 -9.90
CA PRO A 138 -1.39 10.60 -9.84
C PRO A 138 -1.07 9.63 -8.70
N ILE A 139 -1.74 9.72 -7.54
CA ILE A 139 -1.56 8.78 -6.41
C ILE A 139 -1.73 7.30 -6.79
N ARG A 140 -2.41 6.98 -7.90
CA ARG A 140 -2.57 5.61 -8.41
C ARG A 140 -1.24 4.88 -8.58
N PHE A 141 -0.16 5.60 -8.90
CA PHE A 141 1.18 5.03 -8.98
C PHE A 141 1.69 4.55 -7.62
N LEU A 142 1.46 5.33 -6.55
CA LEU A 142 1.80 4.94 -5.18
C LEU A 142 1.00 3.71 -4.76
N VAL A 143 -0.32 3.73 -4.94
CA VAL A 143 -1.21 2.62 -4.56
C VAL A 143 -0.87 1.32 -5.30
N GLY A 144 -0.60 1.41 -6.60
CA GLY A 144 -0.17 0.22 -7.37
C GLY A 144 1.16 -0.34 -6.88
N THR A 145 2.10 0.54 -6.53
CA THR A 145 3.42 0.13 -6.01
C THR A 145 3.31 -0.42 -4.58
N GLU A 146 2.41 0.12 -3.76
CA GLU A 146 2.09 -0.38 -2.43
C GLU A 146 1.60 -1.83 -2.48
N ALA A 147 0.65 -2.15 -3.36
CA ALA A 147 0.14 -3.51 -3.52
C ALA A 147 1.26 -4.49 -3.94
N LEU A 148 2.13 -4.08 -4.87
CA LEU A 148 3.28 -4.88 -5.28
C LEU A 148 4.28 -5.08 -4.13
N THR A 149 4.56 -4.01 -3.38
CA THR A 149 5.50 -4.04 -2.25
C THR A 149 4.97 -4.94 -1.15
N GLY A 150 3.69 -4.79 -0.77
CA GLY A 150 3.08 -5.62 0.27
C GLY A 150 3.05 -7.09 -0.10
N PHE A 151 2.73 -7.42 -1.37
CA PHE A 151 2.84 -8.79 -1.86
C PHE A 151 4.26 -9.38 -1.70
N VAL A 152 5.29 -8.64 -2.09
CA VAL A 152 6.69 -9.07 -1.97
C VAL A 152 7.11 -9.26 -0.51
N LEU A 153 6.74 -8.33 0.37
CA LEU A 153 7.13 -8.40 1.79
C LEU A 153 6.37 -9.52 2.53
N ILE A 154 5.07 -9.72 2.26
CA ILE A 154 4.30 -10.83 2.84
C ILE A 154 4.86 -12.19 2.40
N THR A 155 5.21 -12.33 1.12
CA THR A 155 5.80 -13.59 0.62
C THR A 155 7.19 -13.84 1.20
N TRP A 156 8.02 -12.80 1.36
CA TRP A 156 9.31 -12.91 2.03
C TRP A 156 9.16 -13.33 3.50
N SER A 157 8.23 -12.73 4.23
CA SER A 157 7.86 -13.11 5.60
C SER A 157 7.48 -14.59 5.75
N ALA A 158 6.70 -15.11 4.79
CA ALA A 158 6.30 -16.52 4.79
C ALA A 158 7.53 -17.44 4.63
N SER A 159 8.44 -17.12 3.70
CA SER A 159 9.70 -17.87 3.53
C SER A 159 10.59 -17.79 4.78
N PHE A 160 10.74 -16.60 5.38
CA PHE A 160 11.49 -16.43 6.63
C PHE A 160 10.91 -17.30 7.76
N THR A 161 9.59 -17.23 7.94
CA THR A 161 8.89 -17.99 8.98
C THR A 161 9.05 -19.49 8.79
N TYR A 162 8.96 -19.97 7.54
CA TYR A 162 9.20 -21.37 7.20
C TYR A 162 10.62 -21.82 7.57
N LEU A 163 11.65 -21.05 7.18
CA LEU A 163 13.05 -21.35 7.48
C LEU A 163 13.32 -21.39 8.99
N GLU A 164 12.75 -20.46 9.76
CA GLU A 164 12.87 -20.48 11.21
C GLU A 164 12.19 -21.71 11.82
N MET A 165 10.98 -22.09 11.35
CA MET A 165 10.31 -23.31 11.81
C MET A 165 11.15 -24.56 11.54
N GLU A 166 11.70 -24.71 10.32
CA GLU A 166 12.57 -25.84 9.96
C GLU A 166 13.81 -25.91 10.87
N ARG A 167 14.44 -24.76 11.15
CA ARG A 167 15.61 -24.67 12.02
C ARG A 167 15.35 -25.16 13.44
N TYR A 168 14.16 -24.92 13.99
CA TYR A 168 13.77 -25.40 15.32
C TYR A 168 13.25 -26.84 15.33
N TRP A 169 12.77 -27.36 14.20
CA TRP A 169 12.37 -28.77 14.07
C TRP A 169 13.56 -29.72 13.86
N ARG A 170 14.54 -29.34 13.03
CA ARG A 170 15.67 -30.21 12.60
C ARG A 170 16.81 -30.36 13.63
N ARG A 171 16.69 -29.78 14.83
CA ARG A 171 17.64 -29.94 15.94
C ARG A 171 17.24 -31.06 16.91
N GLU A 172 16.49 -32.03 16.41
CA GLU A 172 16.30 -33.38 16.95
C GLU A 172 16.84 -34.39 15.93
#